data_AF-A0A519Y774-F1
#
_entry.id   AF-A0A519Y774-F1
#
_cell.length_a   1.000
_cell.length_b   1.000
_cell.length_c   1.000
_cell.angle_alpha   90.00
_cell.angle_beta   90.00
_cell.angle_gamma   90.00
#
_symmetry.space_group_name_H-M   'P 1'
#
loop_
_entity.id
_entity.type
_entity.pdbx_description
1 polymer ?
#
loop_
_entity_poly.entity_id
_entity_poly.type
_entity_poly.pdbx_seq_one_letter_code
_entity_poly.pdbx_strand_id
1 'polypeptide(L)'
;MVLSRNFSGYNNSAYGSMAMAVNTVGNDNTAFGTRVLSANITGTGNTAVGSYALAANTGNGNVAIGQNAGRNNTSGAGNIFIGSDAAGALGSSDNTLIIANSATTLPLISGSMATNGGTLTVNNALAAGSVSSAPAASTLNINGSLGTNILRYAAGGNLTLNESHHTVRITTATATVTLPLASIVKGRVYVIMNGSGLIFATAVVNPDGTAIAAPVLNQVITVQSDGTDWVKISQ
;
A
#
# COMPACT_ATOMS: atom_id res chain seq x y z
N MET A 1 29.34 -9.61 -26.51
CA MET A 1 28.48 -8.53 -27.03
C MET A 1 27.60 -9.12 -28.11
N VAL A 2 26.27 -9.10 -27.97
CA VAL A 2 25.37 -9.47 -29.08
C VAL A 2 24.21 -8.48 -29.12
N LEU A 3 24.40 -7.38 -29.86
CA LEU A 3 23.32 -6.62 -30.49
C LEU A 3 23.10 -7.25 -31.86
N SER A 4 22.14 -8.17 -32.01
CA SER A 4 21.91 -8.78 -33.33
C SER A 4 20.87 -8.07 -34.19
N ARG A 5 19.93 -7.27 -33.66
CA ARG A 5 18.99 -6.45 -34.46
C ARG A 5 18.41 -5.29 -33.62
N ASN A 6 18.94 -4.07 -33.74
CA ASN A 6 18.24 -2.84 -33.36
C ASN A 6 17.87 -2.14 -34.68
N PHE A 7 16.59 -2.10 -35.06
CA PHE A 7 16.17 -1.45 -36.32
C PHE A 7 15.47 -0.12 -36.02
N SER A 8 16.26 0.94 -35.80
CA SER A 8 15.89 2.36 -35.51
C SER A 8 15.85 2.83 -34.04
N GLY A 9 15.93 1.94 -33.05
CA GLY A 9 16.08 2.33 -31.64
C GLY A 9 17.50 2.78 -31.27
N TYR A 10 17.62 3.80 -30.41
CA TYR A 10 18.89 4.36 -29.91
C TYR A 10 19.09 4.07 -28.39
N ASN A 11 20.35 4.11 -27.93
CA ASN A 11 20.76 4.01 -26.51
C ASN A 11 20.38 2.72 -25.75
N ASN A 12 20.27 1.59 -26.44
CA ASN A 12 20.00 0.29 -25.80
C ASN A 12 21.32 -0.41 -25.38
N SER A 13 21.37 -0.94 -24.15
CA SER A 13 22.52 -1.73 -23.64
C SER A 13 22.13 -3.20 -23.44
N ALA A 14 22.74 -4.13 -24.18
CA ALA A 14 22.47 -5.58 -24.12
C ALA A 14 23.72 -6.40 -23.79
N TYR A 15 23.62 -7.24 -22.75
CA TYR A 15 24.65 -8.19 -22.36
C TYR A 15 24.04 -9.57 -22.11
N GLY A 16 24.30 -10.54 -22.99
CA GLY A 16 23.83 -11.92 -22.85
C GLY A 16 23.34 -12.52 -24.17
N SER A 17 23.10 -13.83 -24.18
CA SER A 17 22.66 -14.54 -25.39
C SER A 17 21.21 -14.17 -25.71
N MET A 18 20.94 -13.74 -26.95
CA MET A 18 19.60 -13.35 -27.42
C MET A 18 18.94 -12.23 -26.58
N ALA A 19 19.72 -11.42 -25.86
CA ALA A 19 19.22 -10.21 -25.21
C ALA A 19 18.76 -9.22 -26.29
N MET A 20 17.54 -8.69 -26.15
CA MET A 20 16.91 -7.76 -27.12
C MET A 20 16.87 -8.27 -28.57
N ALA A 21 16.71 -9.58 -28.77
CA ALA A 21 16.84 -10.21 -30.09
C ALA A 21 15.89 -9.68 -31.19
N VAL A 22 14.73 -9.13 -30.83
CA VAL A 22 13.74 -8.59 -31.80
C VAL A 22 13.37 -7.12 -31.53
N ASN A 23 14.23 -6.36 -30.84
CA ASN A 23 13.94 -4.95 -30.58
C ASN A 23 13.99 -4.11 -31.86
N THR A 24 12.84 -3.57 -32.27
CA THR A 24 12.75 -2.75 -33.48
C THR A 24 12.86 -1.27 -33.16
N VAL A 25 11.92 -0.69 -32.41
CA VAL A 25 11.74 0.77 -32.28
C VAL A 25 12.01 1.29 -30.86
N GLY A 26 12.09 0.42 -29.85
CA GLY A 26 12.24 0.83 -28.46
C GLY A 26 13.59 1.49 -28.15
N ASN A 27 13.57 2.56 -27.36
CA ASN A 27 14.77 3.31 -26.95
C ASN A 27 15.12 3.10 -25.47
N ASP A 28 16.35 3.41 -25.09
CA ASP A 28 16.80 3.53 -23.69
C ASP A 28 16.55 2.29 -22.81
N ASN A 29 16.66 1.09 -23.39
CA ASN A 29 16.48 -0.18 -22.67
C ASN A 29 17.82 -0.74 -22.18
N THR A 30 17.84 -1.27 -20.96
CA THR A 30 18.99 -2.01 -20.39
C THR A 30 18.62 -3.47 -20.17
N ALA A 31 19.37 -4.39 -20.77
CA ALA A 31 19.13 -5.83 -20.73
C ALA A 31 20.41 -6.59 -20.33
N PHE A 32 20.35 -7.37 -19.25
CA PHE A 32 21.43 -8.23 -18.81
C PHE A 32 20.95 -9.65 -18.54
N GLY A 33 21.39 -10.62 -19.33
CA GLY A 33 21.02 -12.04 -19.22
C GLY A 33 20.60 -12.67 -20.54
N THR A 34 20.22 -13.94 -20.51
CA THR A 34 19.77 -14.69 -21.69
C THR A 34 18.30 -14.40 -22.01
N ARG A 35 17.98 -14.10 -23.28
CA ARG A 35 16.60 -13.82 -23.77
C ARG A 35 15.84 -12.74 -22.99
N VAL A 36 16.57 -11.74 -22.50
CA VAL A 36 16.00 -10.58 -21.80
C VAL A 36 15.40 -9.61 -22.81
N LEU A 37 14.20 -9.09 -22.53
CA LEU A 37 13.47 -8.19 -23.44
C LEU A 37 13.35 -8.73 -24.88
N SER A 38 13.28 -10.06 -25.04
CA SER A 38 13.40 -10.72 -26.34
C SER A 38 12.24 -10.47 -27.31
N ALA A 39 11.09 -9.99 -26.84
CA ALA A 39 9.92 -9.63 -27.63
C ALA A 39 9.58 -8.13 -27.59
N ASN A 40 10.47 -7.28 -27.07
CA ASN A 40 10.20 -5.86 -26.93
C ASN A 40 10.32 -5.13 -28.27
N ILE A 41 9.19 -4.86 -28.94
CA ILE A 41 9.13 -4.22 -30.27
C ILE A 41 9.17 -2.69 -30.17
N THR A 42 8.38 -2.08 -29.28
CA THR A 42 8.19 -0.61 -29.16
C THR A 42 8.47 -0.04 -27.77
N GLY A 43 8.62 -0.89 -26.76
CA GLY A 43 8.77 -0.51 -25.37
C GLY A 43 10.07 0.26 -25.11
N THR A 44 9.94 1.40 -24.43
CA THR A 44 11.03 2.35 -24.15
C THR A 44 11.30 2.44 -22.65
N GLY A 45 12.57 2.61 -22.27
CA GLY A 45 12.97 2.87 -20.89
C GLY A 45 12.85 1.68 -19.93
N ASN A 46 12.95 0.44 -20.44
CA ASN A 46 12.88 -0.75 -19.58
C ASN A 46 14.26 -1.17 -19.06
N THR A 47 14.34 -1.59 -17.80
CA THR A 47 15.54 -2.18 -17.20
C THR A 47 15.26 -3.62 -16.80
N ALA A 48 16.00 -4.57 -17.35
CA ALA A 48 15.77 -5.99 -17.14
C ALA A 48 17.08 -6.74 -16.86
N VAL A 49 17.14 -7.44 -15.74
CA VAL A 49 18.34 -8.17 -15.29
C VAL A 49 17.94 -9.58 -14.83
N GLY A 50 18.49 -10.61 -15.46
CA GLY A 50 18.20 -12.03 -15.18
C GLY A 50 17.64 -12.76 -16.41
N SER A 51 17.90 -14.07 -16.53
CA SER A 51 17.46 -14.83 -17.70
C SER A 51 15.93 -14.75 -17.90
N TYR A 52 15.48 -14.46 -19.12
CA TYR A 52 14.06 -14.28 -19.48
C TYR A 52 13.31 -13.16 -18.73
N ALA A 53 14.01 -12.24 -18.06
CA ALA A 53 13.37 -11.06 -17.47
C ALA A 53 12.70 -10.22 -18.58
N LEU A 54 11.43 -9.85 -18.36
CA LEU A 54 10.58 -9.12 -19.31
C LEU A 54 10.58 -9.68 -20.74
N ALA A 55 10.71 -11.00 -20.90
CA ALA A 55 10.90 -11.62 -22.22
C ALA A 55 9.77 -11.33 -23.22
N ALA A 56 8.52 -11.15 -22.75
CA ALA A 56 7.34 -10.85 -23.57
C ALA A 56 6.94 -9.36 -23.60
N ASN A 57 7.69 -8.47 -22.94
CA ASN A 57 7.26 -7.10 -22.68
C ASN A 57 7.25 -6.19 -23.90
N THR A 58 6.11 -5.53 -24.16
CA THR A 58 5.98 -4.42 -25.14
C THR A 58 5.66 -3.07 -24.50
N GLY A 59 5.47 -3.04 -23.17
CA GLY A 59 5.20 -1.81 -22.41
C GLY A 59 6.44 -0.99 -22.08
N ASN A 60 6.23 0.20 -21.52
CA ASN A 60 7.26 1.20 -21.24
C ASN A 60 7.63 1.26 -19.75
N GLY A 61 8.87 1.67 -19.45
CA GLY A 61 9.24 2.08 -18.09
C GLY A 61 9.18 0.96 -17.04
N ASN A 62 9.36 -0.30 -17.43
CA ASN A 62 9.34 -1.42 -16.48
C ASN A 62 10.75 -1.74 -15.96
N VAL A 63 10.83 -2.09 -14.68
CA VAL A 63 12.04 -2.62 -14.03
C VAL A 63 11.80 -4.07 -13.64
N ALA A 64 12.66 -4.98 -14.06
CA ALA A 64 12.61 -6.39 -13.67
C ALA A 64 13.99 -6.92 -13.28
N ILE A 65 14.09 -7.49 -12.09
CA ILE A 65 15.33 -8.03 -11.54
C ILE A 65 15.08 -9.43 -11.01
N GLY A 66 15.58 -10.46 -11.70
CA GLY A 66 15.39 -11.87 -11.38
C GLY A 66 15.20 -12.73 -12.62
N GLN A 67 15.47 -14.04 -12.50
CA GLN A 67 15.16 -14.98 -13.58
C GLN A 67 13.63 -15.05 -13.77
N ASN A 68 13.16 -14.95 -15.02
CA ASN A 68 11.73 -14.86 -15.40
C ASN A 68 10.94 -13.70 -14.76
N ALA A 69 11.59 -12.71 -14.11
CA ALA A 69 10.88 -11.57 -13.52
C ALA A 69 10.10 -10.80 -14.60
N GLY A 70 8.79 -10.65 -14.43
CA GLY A 70 7.89 -10.00 -15.39
C GLY A 70 7.80 -10.72 -16.74
N ARG A 71 8.18 -12.00 -16.84
CA ARG A 71 8.29 -12.71 -18.12
C ARG A 71 7.01 -12.65 -18.97
N ASN A 72 5.85 -12.70 -18.32
CA ASN A 72 4.53 -12.70 -18.95
C ASN A 72 3.91 -11.30 -19.05
N ASN A 73 4.60 -10.23 -18.63
CA ASN A 73 4.13 -8.87 -18.89
C ASN A 73 4.20 -8.64 -20.40
N THR A 74 3.06 -8.44 -21.06
CA THR A 74 2.98 -8.22 -22.50
C THR A 74 2.78 -6.75 -22.84
N SER A 75 2.01 -5.99 -22.07
CA SER A 75 1.65 -4.60 -22.38
C SER A 75 1.74 -3.64 -21.20
N GLY A 76 1.94 -4.13 -19.97
CA GLY A 76 1.94 -3.31 -18.77
C GLY A 76 3.12 -2.33 -18.73
N ALA A 77 2.88 -1.13 -18.23
CA ALA A 77 3.86 -0.04 -18.15
C ALA A 77 4.08 0.43 -16.70
N GLY A 78 5.28 0.94 -16.42
CA GLY A 78 5.61 1.53 -15.12
C GLY A 78 5.70 0.51 -13.98
N ASN A 79 5.96 -0.77 -14.25
CA ASN A 79 6.01 -1.80 -13.23
C ASN A 79 7.41 -2.02 -12.65
N ILE A 80 7.46 -2.54 -11.42
CA ILE A 80 8.69 -2.99 -10.75
C ILE A 80 8.49 -4.44 -10.30
N PHE A 81 9.27 -5.36 -10.87
CA PHE A 81 9.23 -6.79 -10.55
C PHE A 81 10.59 -7.24 -9.99
N ILE A 82 10.63 -7.73 -8.75
CA ILE A 82 11.88 -8.11 -8.09
C ILE A 82 11.78 -9.55 -7.54
N GLY A 83 12.72 -10.39 -7.97
CA GLY A 83 12.92 -11.78 -7.57
C GLY A 83 12.59 -12.81 -8.67
N SER A 84 12.97 -14.08 -8.45
CA SER A 84 12.77 -15.16 -9.43
C SER A 84 11.27 -15.38 -9.67
N ASP A 85 10.87 -15.48 -10.94
CA ASP A 85 9.49 -15.64 -11.37
C ASP A 85 8.52 -14.60 -10.77
N ALA A 86 9.03 -13.44 -10.32
CA ALA A 86 8.20 -12.33 -9.87
C ALA A 86 7.23 -11.91 -10.98
N ALA A 87 5.96 -11.76 -10.65
CA ALA A 87 4.87 -11.56 -11.62
C ALA A 87 4.70 -12.69 -12.65
N GLY A 88 5.30 -13.88 -12.46
CA GLY A 88 5.18 -15.01 -13.37
C GLY A 88 3.75 -15.58 -13.47
N ALA A 89 2.97 -15.47 -12.38
CA ALA A 89 1.55 -15.82 -12.34
C ALA A 89 0.61 -14.62 -12.51
N LEU A 90 1.17 -13.42 -12.75
CA LEU A 90 0.41 -12.17 -12.86
C LEU A 90 0.49 -11.69 -14.31
N GLY A 91 -0.65 -11.29 -14.88
CA GLY A 91 -0.72 -10.76 -16.24
C GLY A 91 -0.14 -9.35 -16.36
N SER A 92 -0.41 -8.69 -17.48
CA SER A 92 -0.07 -7.28 -17.69
C SER A 92 -0.93 -6.38 -16.79
N SER A 93 -0.28 -5.58 -15.94
CA SER A 93 -0.88 -4.47 -15.21
C SER A 93 0.00 -3.24 -15.35
N ASP A 94 -0.54 -2.05 -15.08
CA ASP A 94 0.25 -0.83 -15.07
C ASP A 94 0.59 -0.42 -13.63
N ASN A 95 1.70 0.30 -13.47
CA ASN A 95 2.10 0.95 -12.24
C ASN A 95 2.12 0.01 -11.02
N THR A 96 2.57 -1.23 -11.20
CA THR A 96 2.52 -2.26 -10.14
C THR A 96 3.91 -2.55 -9.60
N LEU A 97 4.06 -2.54 -8.27
CA LEU A 97 5.22 -3.08 -7.57
C LEU A 97 4.92 -4.53 -7.17
N ILE A 98 5.80 -5.48 -7.48
CA ILE A 98 5.76 -6.88 -7.04
C ILE A 98 7.16 -7.33 -6.62
N ILE A 99 7.27 -7.87 -5.40
CA ILE A 99 8.49 -8.51 -4.89
C ILE A 99 8.16 -9.95 -4.50
N ALA A 100 8.68 -10.92 -5.26
CA ALA A 100 8.43 -12.35 -5.07
C ALA A 100 9.57 -13.20 -5.64
N ASN A 101 9.79 -14.39 -5.09
CA ASN A 101 10.78 -15.35 -5.58
C ASN A 101 10.15 -16.63 -6.16
N SER A 102 8.87 -16.56 -6.53
CA SER A 102 8.15 -17.63 -7.23
C SER A 102 7.01 -17.05 -8.07
N ALA A 103 6.49 -17.84 -9.01
CA ALA A 103 5.27 -17.54 -9.73
C ALA A 103 4.06 -17.66 -8.78
N THR A 104 3.72 -16.58 -8.10
CA THR A 104 2.64 -16.51 -7.10
C THR A 104 1.65 -15.39 -7.42
N THR A 105 0.39 -15.57 -7.03
CA THR A 105 -0.62 -14.51 -7.02
C THR A 105 -0.60 -13.69 -5.71
N LEU A 106 0.19 -14.12 -4.72
CA LEU A 106 0.37 -13.48 -3.41
C LEU A 106 1.87 -13.22 -3.18
N PRO A 107 2.45 -12.19 -3.83
CA PRO A 107 3.87 -11.85 -3.68
C PRO A 107 4.18 -11.37 -2.26
N LEU A 108 5.43 -11.41 -1.79
CA LEU A 108 5.76 -10.94 -0.43
C LEU A 108 5.35 -9.47 -0.23
N ILE A 109 5.62 -8.63 -1.22
CA ILE A 109 5.17 -7.24 -1.29
C ILE A 109 4.51 -7.01 -2.64
N SER A 110 3.34 -6.37 -2.66
CA SER A 110 2.69 -5.84 -3.85
C SER A 110 2.16 -4.44 -3.62
N GLY A 111 2.03 -3.61 -4.66
CA GLY A 111 1.37 -2.33 -4.51
C GLY A 111 1.02 -1.65 -5.82
N SER A 112 0.03 -0.76 -5.76
CA SER A 112 -0.28 0.15 -6.87
C SER A 112 0.46 1.46 -6.69
N MET A 113 1.17 1.89 -7.73
CA MET A 113 1.87 3.16 -7.86
C MET A 113 1.09 4.15 -8.73
N ALA A 114 -0.16 3.82 -9.10
CA ALA A 114 -0.98 4.60 -10.04
C ALA A 114 -1.47 5.95 -9.48
N THR A 115 -1.41 6.17 -8.16
CA THR A 115 -1.80 7.41 -7.49
C THR A 115 -0.71 7.88 -6.52
N ASN A 116 -0.67 9.19 -6.23
CA ASN A 116 0.22 9.75 -5.20
C ASN A 116 -0.10 9.10 -3.84
N GLY A 117 0.72 8.14 -3.42
CA GLY A 117 0.53 7.38 -2.18
C GLY A 117 -0.33 6.12 -2.31
N GLY A 118 -0.33 5.47 -3.49
CA GLY A 118 -1.08 4.24 -3.76
C GLY A 118 -0.89 3.08 -2.76
N THR A 119 -1.60 1.99 -2.96
CA THR A 119 -1.68 0.92 -1.95
C THR A 119 -0.40 0.10 -1.88
N LEU A 120 0.04 -0.23 -0.66
CA LEU A 120 1.13 -1.19 -0.40
C LEU A 120 0.60 -2.34 0.44
N THR A 121 0.77 -3.56 -0.06
CA THR A 121 0.34 -4.81 0.57
C THR A 121 1.57 -5.66 0.89
N VAL A 122 1.65 -6.15 2.12
CA VAL A 122 2.61 -7.17 2.55
C VAL A 122 1.81 -8.47 2.77
N ASN A 123 1.96 -9.47 1.90
CA ASN A 123 1.05 -10.64 1.88
C ASN A 123 1.43 -11.78 2.86
N ASN A 124 2.53 -11.65 3.59
CA ASN A 124 2.89 -12.57 4.68
C ASN A 124 2.84 -11.83 6.02
N ALA A 125 2.93 -12.56 7.14
CA ALA A 125 3.09 -11.96 8.45
C ALA A 125 4.28 -10.99 8.42
N LEU A 126 4.04 -9.70 8.69
CA LEU A 126 5.13 -8.78 8.97
C LEU A 126 5.86 -9.35 10.17
N ALA A 127 7.10 -9.80 9.98
CA ALA A 127 7.93 -10.29 11.07
C ALA A 127 8.31 -9.13 12.01
N ALA A 128 7.35 -8.63 12.78
CA ALA A 128 7.56 -7.91 14.02
C ALA A 128 7.81 -8.92 15.16
N GLY A 129 8.60 -9.96 14.87
CA GLY A 129 9.13 -10.86 15.89
C GLY A 129 10.32 -10.19 16.57
N SER A 130 10.47 -10.39 17.88
CA SER A 130 11.60 -9.88 18.65
C SER A 130 12.93 -10.29 18.02
N VAL A 131 13.55 -9.40 17.25
CA VAL A 131 15.00 -9.44 17.05
C VAL A 131 15.64 -9.01 18.37
N SER A 132 16.71 -9.69 18.79
CA SER A 132 17.38 -9.51 20.10
C SER A 132 17.87 -8.07 20.39
N SER A 133 17.77 -7.17 19.41
CA SER A 133 17.85 -5.73 19.62
C SER A 133 17.04 -5.00 18.54
N ALA A 134 15.72 -5.06 18.63
CA ALA A 134 14.90 -4.00 18.05
C ALA A 134 15.19 -2.73 18.88
N PRO A 135 15.51 -1.58 18.27
CA PRO A 135 15.52 -0.31 19.00
C PRO A 135 14.18 -0.18 19.72
N ALA A 136 14.16 0.37 20.94
CA ALA A 136 13.05 0.29 21.90
C ALA A 136 11.67 0.87 21.44
N ALA A 137 11.44 1.14 20.15
CA ALA A 137 10.29 1.82 19.59
C ALA A 137 9.84 1.34 18.18
N SER A 138 9.89 0.04 17.85
CA SER A 138 9.35 -0.43 16.54
C SER A 138 7.86 -0.81 16.60
N THR A 139 7.01 -0.09 15.85
CA THR A 139 5.63 -0.48 15.50
C THR A 139 5.37 -0.34 13.98
N LEU A 140 4.38 -1.09 13.48
CA LEU A 140 3.85 -1.06 12.11
C LEU A 140 3.13 0.29 11.82
N ASN A 141 3.49 0.98 10.73
CA ASN A 141 2.89 2.25 10.29
C ASN A 141 1.85 2.01 9.17
N ILE A 142 0.58 2.42 9.35
CA ILE A 142 -0.56 2.20 8.43
C ILE A 142 -1.22 3.54 8.08
N ASN A 143 -1.43 3.83 6.78
CA ASN A 143 -2.15 5.04 6.32
C ASN A 143 -3.66 4.75 6.16
N GLY A 144 -4.34 4.80 7.29
CA GLY A 144 -5.76 4.54 7.58
C GLY A 144 -5.93 4.79 9.08
N SER A 145 -6.91 4.20 9.78
CA SER A 145 -6.75 4.13 11.24
C SER A 145 -5.64 3.13 11.58
N LEU A 146 -4.41 3.64 11.72
CA LEU A 146 -3.77 3.78 13.02
C LEU A 146 -3.67 5.28 13.32
N GLY A 147 -4.66 5.82 14.02
CA GLY A 147 -4.87 7.24 14.25
C GLY A 147 -3.87 7.97 15.14
N THR A 148 -2.78 8.51 14.60
CA THR A 148 -1.80 9.24 15.42
C THR A 148 -2.18 10.70 15.71
N ASN A 149 -3.11 11.31 14.97
CA ASN A 149 -3.55 12.68 15.27
C ASN A 149 -4.68 12.67 16.31
N ILE A 150 -4.37 13.20 17.50
CA ILE A 150 -5.34 13.38 18.60
C ILE A 150 -6.01 14.74 18.40
N LEU A 151 -7.28 14.77 17.98
CA LEU A 151 -8.09 15.98 18.01
C LEU A 151 -8.29 16.42 19.47
N ARG A 152 -7.79 17.61 19.86
CA ARG A 152 -8.07 18.21 21.18
C ARG A 152 -9.28 19.14 21.08
N TYR A 153 -10.42 18.69 21.60
CA TYR A 153 -11.68 19.41 21.51
C TYR A 153 -11.98 20.22 22.78
N ALA A 154 -11.97 21.55 22.68
CA ALA A 154 -12.13 22.48 23.80
C ALA A 154 -13.40 23.36 23.73
N ALA A 155 -14.03 23.44 22.55
CA ALA A 155 -15.13 24.37 22.28
C ALA A 155 -16.43 24.03 23.03
N GLY A 156 -16.63 22.76 23.37
CA GLY A 156 -17.89 22.25 23.91
C GLY A 156 -19.00 22.15 22.86
N GLY A 157 -20.08 21.44 23.20
CA GLY A 157 -21.18 21.18 22.27
C GLY A 157 -20.95 19.96 21.37
N ASN A 158 -21.59 19.93 20.20
CA ASN A 158 -21.60 18.76 19.32
C ASN A 158 -20.34 18.71 18.42
N LEU A 159 -19.70 17.55 18.35
CA LEU A 159 -18.58 17.25 17.47
C LEU A 159 -18.91 16.02 16.61
N THR A 160 -19.04 16.18 15.30
CA THR A 160 -19.25 15.06 14.37
C THR A 160 -17.91 14.56 13.82
N LEU A 161 -17.62 13.28 14.02
CA LEU A 161 -16.41 12.66 13.48
C LEU A 161 -16.62 12.24 12.02
N ASN A 162 -15.53 12.25 11.27
CA ASN A 162 -15.46 11.80 9.89
C ASN A 162 -14.16 11.00 9.68
N GLU A 163 -13.80 10.76 8.42
CA GLU A 163 -12.67 9.91 8.10
C GLU A 163 -11.28 10.46 8.48
N SER A 164 -11.14 11.76 8.75
CA SER A 164 -9.89 12.37 9.18
C SER A 164 -9.65 12.30 10.69
N HIS A 165 -10.66 11.87 11.44
CA HIS A 165 -10.58 11.71 12.88
C HIS A 165 -10.20 10.26 13.21
N HIS A 166 -9.42 10.07 14.27
CA HIS A 166 -9.04 8.73 14.71
C HIS A 166 -8.77 8.65 16.21
N THR A 167 -8.13 9.66 16.82
CA THR A 167 -8.10 9.82 18.28
C THR A 167 -8.69 11.18 18.64
N VAL A 168 -9.53 11.27 19.66
CA VAL A 168 -10.22 12.50 20.11
C VAL A 168 -10.03 12.64 21.61
N ARG A 169 -9.57 13.80 22.08
CA ARG A 169 -9.46 14.15 23.51
C ARG A 169 -10.25 15.42 23.80
N ILE A 170 -11.25 15.33 24.67
CA ILE A 170 -12.05 16.48 25.10
C ILE A 170 -11.34 17.13 26.29
N THR A 171 -11.18 18.46 26.35
CA THR A 171 -10.21 19.10 27.27
C THR A 171 -10.72 20.14 28.25
N THR A 172 -11.84 20.83 28.01
CA THR A 172 -12.26 21.96 28.88
C THR A 172 -13.78 22.15 28.99
N ALA A 173 -14.57 21.35 28.29
CA ALA A 173 -16.03 21.50 28.22
C ALA A 173 -16.72 20.13 28.09
N THR A 174 -18.03 20.10 28.30
CA THR A 174 -18.89 18.97 27.92
C THR A 174 -19.12 18.95 26.42
N ALA A 175 -19.12 17.77 25.81
CA ALA A 175 -19.21 17.58 24.38
C ALA A 175 -19.99 16.30 24.06
N THR A 176 -20.76 16.35 22.97
CA THR A 176 -21.41 15.19 22.38
C THR A 176 -20.65 14.83 21.10
N VAL A 177 -19.93 13.73 21.12
CA VAL A 177 -19.19 13.21 19.97
C VAL A 177 -20.10 12.31 19.15
N THR A 178 -20.52 12.79 17.99
CA THR A 178 -21.34 12.02 17.05
C THR A 178 -20.42 11.25 16.11
N LEU A 179 -20.47 9.93 16.14
CA LEU A 179 -19.76 9.08 15.19
C LEU A 179 -20.48 9.08 13.84
N PRO A 180 -19.80 8.89 12.70
CA PRO A 180 -20.49 8.69 11.42
C PRO A 180 -21.31 7.40 11.46
N LEU A 181 -22.28 7.26 10.54
CA LEU A 181 -23.05 6.02 10.40
C LEU A 181 -22.08 4.84 10.23
N ALA A 182 -22.16 3.85 11.14
CA ALA A 182 -21.31 2.67 11.10
C ALA A 182 -21.36 1.96 9.74
N SER A 183 -22.54 1.99 9.10
CA SER A 183 -22.81 1.40 7.78
C SER A 183 -21.94 1.93 6.64
N ILE A 184 -21.26 3.08 6.77
CA ILE A 184 -20.39 3.67 5.73
C ILE A 184 -18.90 3.69 6.09
N VAL A 185 -18.50 3.21 7.28
CA VAL A 185 -17.10 3.26 7.76
C VAL A 185 -16.65 1.99 8.50
N LYS A 186 -17.03 0.81 7.99
CA LYS A 186 -16.64 -0.49 8.56
C LYS A 186 -15.14 -0.58 8.87
N GLY A 187 -14.78 -1.08 10.05
CA GLY A 187 -13.40 -1.28 10.50
C GLY A 187 -12.70 0.00 11.00
N ARG A 188 -13.37 1.15 10.91
CA ARG A 188 -12.85 2.39 11.45
C ARG A 188 -12.78 2.31 12.97
N VAL A 189 -11.62 2.67 13.50
CA VAL A 189 -11.37 2.76 14.94
C VAL A 189 -11.26 4.22 15.33
N TYR A 190 -12.03 4.60 16.36
CA TYR A 190 -11.85 5.85 17.09
C TYR A 190 -11.40 5.56 18.53
N VAL A 191 -10.37 6.25 18.97
CA VAL A 191 -9.97 6.33 20.38
C VAL A 191 -10.48 7.65 20.92
N ILE A 192 -11.31 7.66 21.95
CA ILE A 192 -11.94 8.86 22.50
C ILE A 192 -11.60 8.96 23.99
N MET A 193 -11.12 10.11 24.44
CA MET A 193 -10.71 10.37 25.81
C MET A 193 -11.49 11.56 26.37
N ASN A 194 -12.09 11.36 27.53
CA ASN A 194 -12.53 12.48 28.37
C ASN A 194 -11.35 12.97 29.20
N GLY A 195 -10.78 14.13 28.85
CA GLY A 195 -9.73 14.78 29.62
C GLY A 195 -10.11 16.16 30.14
N SER A 196 -11.42 16.47 30.29
CA SER A 196 -11.88 17.84 30.57
C SER A 196 -12.05 18.20 32.04
N GLY A 197 -11.93 17.24 32.96
CA GLY A 197 -12.25 17.47 34.37
C GLY A 197 -13.75 17.42 34.69
N LEU A 198 -14.61 17.23 33.69
CA LEU A 198 -16.07 17.28 33.83
C LEU A 198 -16.72 15.89 33.67
N ILE A 199 -17.91 15.72 34.24
CA ILE A 199 -18.74 14.51 34.09
C ILE A 199 -19.61 14.66 32.84
N PHE A 200 -19.62 13.64 31.98
CA PHE A 200 -20.45 13.60 30.77
C PHE A 200 -21.60 12.62 31.00
N ALA A 201 -22.84 13.09 30.92
CA ALA A 201 -24.02 12.23 30.96
C ALA A 201 -24.17 11.42 29.65
N THR A 202 -23.79 12.03 28.51
CA THR A 202 -23.76 11.41 27.17
C THR A 202 -22.61 12.04 26.40
N ALA A 203 -21.58 11.27 26.01
CA ALA A 203 -20.39 11.85 25.37
C ALA A 203 -20.10 11.29 23.99
N VAL A 204 -20.53 10.07 23.67
CA VAL A 204 -20.36 9.47 22.33
C VAL A 204 -21.67 8.84 21.90
N VAL A 205 -22.16 9.24 20.72
CA VAL A 205 -23.49 8.89 20.20
C VAL A 205 -23.44 8.51 18.72
N ASN A 206 -24.47 7.80 18.30
CA ASN A 206 -24.79 7.59 16.89
C ASN A 206 -25.37 8.86 16.24
N PRO A 207 -25.44 8.93 14.90
CA PRO A 207 -26.08 10.04 14.19
C PRO A 207 -27.55 10.29 14.56
N ASP A 208 -28.27 9.27 15.02
CA ASP A 208 -29.66 9.36 15.51
C ASP A 208 -29.77 9.81 16.98
N GLY A 209 -28.62 10.05 17.63
CA GLY A 209 -28.53 10.47 19.02
C GLY A 209 -28.55 9.34 20.05
N THR A 210 -28.66 8.06 19.63
CA THR A 210 -28.59 6.93 20.55
C THR A 210 -27.20 6.83 21.20
N ALA A 211 -27.15 6.53 22.50
CA ALA A 211 -25.91 6.58 23.28
C ALA A 211 -25.03 5.35 23.04
N ILE A 212 -23.74 5.58 22.82
CA ILE A 212 -22.73 4.52 22.68
C ILE A 212 -21.89 4.41 23.94
N ALA A 213 -21.37 5.54 24.42
CA ALA A 213 -20.53 5.58 25.61
C ALA A 213 -20.54 6.93 26.32
N ALA A 214 -20.34 6.89 27.63
CA ALA A 214 -20.14 8.06 28.49
C ALA A 214 -18.80 7.90 29.23
N PRO A 215 -17.65 8.20 28.59
CA PRO A 215 -16.34 8.13 29.23
C PRO A 215 -16.29 9.01 30.49
N VAL A 216 -16.01 8.40 31.64
CA VAL A 216 -15.76 9.12 32.90
C VAL A 216 -14.45 9.89 32.84
N LEU A 217 -14.15 10.69 33.87
CA LEU A 217 -12.93 11.50 33.90
C LEU A 217 -11.68 10.66 33.65
N ASN A 218 -10.87 11.09 32.69
CA ASN A 218 -9.62 10.46 32.23
C ASN A 218 -9.79 9.06 31.63
N GLN A 219 -11.02 8.61 31.38
CA GLN A 219 -11.27 7.35 30.70
C GLN A 219 -10.98 7.47 29.20
N VAL A 220 -10.27 6.49 28.68
CA VAL A 220 -10.09 6.27 27.24
C VAL A 220 -11.02 5.15 26.83
N ILE A 221 -11.88 5.45 25.86
CA ILE A 221 -12.69 4.45 25.20
C ILE A 221 -12.13 4.26 23.81
N THR A 222 -12.01 3.01 23.40
CA THR A 222 -11.79 2.70 21.99
C THR A 222 -13.07 2.13 21.45
N VAL A 223 -13.55 2.69 20.36
CA VAL A 223 -14.73 2.21 19.64
C VAL A 223 -14.34 1.85 18.22
N GLN A 224 -14.89 0.75 17.74
CA GLN A 224 -14.67 0.26 16.39
C GLN A 224 -16.00 0.02 15.71
N SER A 225 -16.14 0.49 14.48
CA SER A 225 -17.32 0.20 13.67
C SER A 225 -17.23 -1.23 13.16
N ASP A 226 -18.27 -2.02 13.39
CA ASP A 226 -18.41 -3.35 12.81
C ASP A 226 -19.13 -3.34 11.44
N GLY A 227 -19.67 -2.18 11.05
CA GLY A 227 -20.45 -1.96 9.83
C GLY A 227 -21.97 -1.93 10.01
N THR A 228 -22.48 -2.17 11.22
CA THR A 228 -23.90 -2.03 11.61
C THR A 228 -24.03 -1.10 12.79
N ASP A 229 -23.16 -1.27 13.79
CA ASP A 229 -23.10 -0.50 15.02
C ASP A 229 -21.66 -0.09 15.36
N TRP A 230 -21.53 0.65 16.46
CA TRP A 230 -20.25 1.00 17.07
C TRP A 230 -20.03 0.17 18.33
N VAL A 231 -18.98 -0.66 18.32
CA VAL A 231 -18.64 -1.55 19.43
C VAL A 231 -17.54 -0.92 20.28
N LYS A 232 -17.71 -0.91 21.60
CA LYS A 232 -16.70 -0.46 22.57
C LYS A 232 -15.74 -1.59 22.89
N ILE A 233 -14.46 -1.44 22.58
CA ILE A 233 -13.45 -2.51 22.68
C ILE A 233 -12.51 -2.40 23.89
N SER A 234 -12.43 -1.25 24.56
CA SER A 234 -11.66 -1.07 25.79
C SER A 234 -12.20 0.05 26.68
N GLN A 235 -11.83 0.00 27.97
CA GLN A 235 -12.18 0.97 29.02
C GLN A 235 -10.99 1.36 29.87
#